data_AF-A0A2N7PY33-F1
#
_entry.id   AF-A0A2N7PY33-F1
#
_cell.length_a   1.000
_cell.length_b   1.000
_cell.length_c   1.000
_cell.angle_alpha   90.00
_cell.angle_beta   90.00
_cell.angle_gamma   90.00
#
_symmetry.space_group_name_H-M   'P 1'
#
loop_
_entity.id
_entity.type
_entity.pdbx_description
1 polymer ?
#
loop_
_entity_poly.entity_id
_entity_poly.type
_entity_poly.pdbx_seq_one_letter_code
_entity_poly.pdbx_strand_id
1 'polypeptide(L)'
;MQNNQIFTKDSQKLKILFINRKDYLENLGGDTIQMLAIINNLKDEIESSIQTDPNIIEKIIDKFDIVHIFNIQRLSETAFFVKLAKKHNKKIVISPIYADFSELEKRGRSIYYKLIKKILPKNIFNLAKDIKRVTNGLSYKTFLKENIHNFDKLFKKTLNACDFILPNSIAEKNYLKNFVADESRIKVIKNGVDENLLSDSMSALEFKKKYKINFDKFVLCVARIDERKNILNLLKATADDW
;
A
#
# COMPACT_ATOMS: atom_id res chain seq x y z
N MET A 1 -12.84 -33.40 12.95
CA MET A 1 -12.86 -33.81 11.53
C MET A 1 -13.43 -32.65 10.73
N GLN A 2 -12.57 -31.74 10.28
CA GLN A 2 -12.96 -30.67 9.35
C GLN A 2 -12.50 -31.10 7.96
N ASN A 3 -13.45 -31.08 7.02
CA ASN A 3 -13.27 -31.47 5.62
C ASN A 3 -12.20 -30.58 4.97
N ASN A 4 -10.95 -31.04 4.98
CA ASN A 4 -9.96 -30.65 3.97
C ASN A 4 -10.37 -31.32 2.66
N GLN A 5 -11.33 -30.73 1.96
CA GLN A 5 -11.46 -30.97 0.53
C GLN A 5 -10.22 -30.33 -0.11
N ILE A 6 -9.22 -31.19 -0.33
CA ILE A 6 -8.13 -30.92 -1.25
C ILE A 6 -8.81 -30.67 -2.59
N PHE A 7 -8.84 -29.42 -3.02
CA PHE A 7 -9.22 -29.09 -4.39
C PHE A 7 -8.28 -29.87 -5.30
N THR A 8 -8.82 -30.88 -5.98
CA THR A 8 -8.12 -31.59 -7.04
C THR A 8 -7.75 -30.57 -8.09
N LYS A 9 -6.43 -30.40 -8.27
CA LYS A 9 -5.78 -29.42 -9.13
C LYS A 9 -6.08 -29.75 -10.59
N ASP A 10 -7.18 -29.22 -11.12
CA ASP A 10 -7.32 -29.05 -12.56
C ASP A 10 -6.16 -28.18 -13.06
N SER A 11 -5.57 -28.62 -14.17
CA SER A 11 -4.16 -28.47 -14.56
C SER A 11 -3.72 -27.08 -15.05
N GLN A 12 -4.31 -25.99 -14.56
CA GLN A 12 -3.91 -24.65 -14.96
C GLN A 12 -3.71 -23.74 -13.75
N LYS A 13 -2.46 -23.28 -13.55
CA LYS A 13 -2.14 -22.26 -12.54
C LYS A 13 -2.93 -21.00 -12.85
N LEU A 14 -3.46 -20.35 -11.81
CA LEU A 14 -4.17 -19.09 -11.94
C LEU A 14 -3.21 -17.98 -12.39
N LYS A 15 -3.57 -17.21 -13.40
CA LYS A 15 -2.76 -16.13 -13.94
C LYS A 15 -3.12 -14.81 -13.27
N ILE A 16 -2.17 -14.21 -12.57
CA ILE A 16 -2.38 -12.99 -11.79
C ILE A 16 -1.47 -11.86 -12.31
N LEU A 17 -2.10 -10.74 -12.67
CA LEU A 17 -1.40 -9.49 -12.94
C LEU A 17 -1.35 -8.64 -11.67
N PHE A 18 -0.15 -8.47 -11.13
CA PHE A 18 0.12 -7.58 -10.01
C PHE A 18 0.42 -6.18 -10.53
N ILE A 19 -0.30 -5.18 -9.98
CA ILE A 19 -0.13 -3.77 -10.33
C ILE A 19 0.27 -3.00 -9.08
N ASN A 20 1.39 -2.30 -9.18
CA ASN A 20 1.93 -1.44 -8.13
C ASN A 20 2.30 -0.06 -8.71
N ARG A 21 2.79 0.85 -7.87
CA ARG A 21 3.28 2.15 -8.32
C ARG A 21 4.48 2.01 -9.25
N LYS A 22 4.60 2.93 -10.20
CA LYS A 22 5.67 2.95 -11.21
C LYS A 22 7.07 2.78 -10.62
N ASP A 23 7.33 3.46 -9.51
CA ASP A 23 8.63 3.52 -8.83
C ASP A 23 8.82 2.42 -7.76
N TYR A 24 8.07 1.32 -7.81
CA TYR A 24 8.07 0.30 -6.74
C TYR A 24 9.44 -0.34 -6.48
N LEU A 25 10.30 -0.45 -7.51
CA LEU A 25 11.67 -0.98 -7.40
C LEU A 25 12.68 0.09 -6.98
N GLU A 26 12.49 1.34 -7.40
CA GLU A 26 13.41 2.44 -7.07
C GLU A 26 13.21 2.91 -5.62
N ASN A 27 11.95 2.95 -5.18
CA ASN A 27 11.55 3.39 -3.85
C ASN A 27 10.89 2.23 -3.10
N LEU A 28 11.69 1.28 -2.63
CA LEU A 28 11.18 0.12 -1.89
C LEU A 28 10.32 0.56 -0.70
N GLY A 29 9.05 0.17 -0.73
CA GLY A 29 8.07 0.43 0.33
C GLY A 29 7.42 -0.86 0.81
N GLY A 30 6.63 -0.75 1.87
CA GLY A 30 5.90 -1.91 2.41
C GLY A 30 4.95 -2.55 1.41
N ASP A 31 4.42 -1.76 0.46
CA ASP A 31 3.63 -2.23 -0.67
C ASP A 31 4.44 -3.13 -1.62
N THR A 32 5.67 -2.75 -1.94
CA THR A 32 6.58 -3.58 -2.75
C THR A 32 6.92 -4.88 -2.03
N ILE A 33 7.34 -4.80 -0.77
CA ILE A 33 7.75 -5.98 0.01
C ILE A 33 6.58 -6.96 0.16
N GLN A 34 5.38 -6.46 0.47
CA GLN A 34 4.19 -7.28 0.58
C GLN A 34 3.87 -7.99 -0.75
N MET A 35 3.88 -7.27 -1.87
CA MET A 35 3.61 -7.84 -3.19
C MET A 35 4.61 -8.93 -3.56
N LEU A 36 5.91 -8.66 -3.40
CA LEU A 36 6.97 -9.64 -3.72
C LEU A 36 6.91 -10.86 -2.81
N ALA A 37 6.61 -10.67 -1.51
CA ALA A 37 6.43 -11.78 -0.59
C ALA A 37 5.24 -12.67 -0.98
N ILE A 38 4.11 -12.08 -1.39
CA ILE A 38 2.95 -12.83 -1.88
C ILE A 38 3.34 -13.66 -3.12
N ILE A 39 3.99 -13.03 -4.10
CA ILE A 39 4.42 -13.71 -5.33
C ILE A 39 5.37 -14.88 -5.02
N ASN A 40 6.36 -14.66 -4.16
CA ASN A 40 7.35 -15.69 -3.82
C ASN A 40 6.71 -16.88 -3.08
N ASN A 41 5.79 -16.62 -2.15
CA ASN A 41 5.13 -17.67 -1.36
C ASN A 41 4.04 -18.43 -2.14
N LEU A 42 3.57 -17.91 -3.27
CA LEU A 42 2.53 -18.54 -4.09
C LEU A 42 3.04 -19.01 -5.46
N LYS A 43 4.36 -19.02 -5.70
CA LYS A 43 4.98 -19.29 -7.01
C LYS A 43 4.60 -20.65 -7.60
N ASP A 44 4.26 -21.62 -6.75
CA ASP A 44 3.92 -22.99 -7.15
C ASP A 44 2.42 -23.16 -7.45
N GLU A 45 1.61 -22.20 -7.03
CA GLU A 45 0.16 -22.12 -7.17
C GLU A 45 -0.29 -21.18 -8.29
N ILE A 46 0.48 -20.11 -8.57
CA ILE A 46 0.10 -19.06 -9.53
C ILE A 46 1.14 -18.85 -10.64
N GLU A 47 0.70 -18.27 -11.75
CA GLU A 47 1.56 -17.61 -12.73
C GLU A 47 1.43 -16.09 -12.53
N SER A 48 2.51 -15.42 -12.15
CA SER A 48 2.48 -14.00 -11.79
C SER A 48 3.23 -13.13 -12.80
N SER A 49 2.65 -11.97 -13.12
CA SER A 49 3.36 -10.88 -13.81
C SER A 49 3.20 -9.58 -13.03
N ILE A 50 4.24 -8.74 -13.01
CA ILE A 50 4.17 -7.39 -12.45
C ILE A 50 4.25 -6.40 -13.60
N GLN A 51 3.33 -5.44 -13.65
CA GLN A 51 3.40 -4.33 -14.58
C GLN A 51 2.85 -3.04 -13.96
N THR A 52 3.41 -1.91 -14.36
CA THR A 52 3.02 -0.59 -13.87
C THR A 52 2.65 0.39 -14.99
N ASP A 53 3.05 0.09 -16.23
CA ASP A 53 2.75 0.94 -17.38
C ASP A 53 1.32 0.72 -17.88
N PRO A 54 0.45 1.75 -17.87
CA PRO A 54 -0.93 1.61 -18.28
C PRO A 54 -1.10 1.19 -19.75
N ASN A 55 -0.21 1.59 -20.64
CA ASN A 55 -0.28 1.24 -22.06
C ASN A 55 0.12 -0.21 -22.31
N ILE A 56 1.06 -0.74 -21.51
CA ILE A 56 1.42 -2.16 -21.57
C ILE A 56 0.31 -2.99 -20.97
N ILE A 57 -0.22 -2.59 -19.80
CA ILE A 57 -1.30 -3.30 -19.11
C ILE A 57 -2.51 -3.45 -20.02
N GLU A 58 -2.98 -2.38 -20.67
CA GLU A 58 -4.15 -2.43 -21.57
C GLU A 58 -3.99 -3.48 -22.68
N LYS A 59 -2.76 -3.77 -23.13
CA LYS A 59 -2.48 -4.78 -24.18
C LYS A 59 -2.39 -6.22 -23.66
N ILE A 60 -2.07 -6.41 -22.38
CA ILE A 60 -1.80 -7.75 -21.81
C ILE A 60 -2.85 -8.20 -20.81
N ILE A 61 -3.69 -7.29 -20.29
CA ILE A 61 -4.62 -7.55 -19.20
C ILE A 61 -5.56 -8.73 -19.49
N ASP A 62 -5.94 -8.93 -20.75
CA ASP A 62 -6.83 -10.02 -21.16
C ASP A 62 -6.24 -11.42 -20.96
N LYS A 63 -4.92 -11.54 -20.82
CA LYS A 63 -4.20 -12.81 -20.59
C LYS A 63 -4.27 -13.31 -19.15
N PHE A 64 -4.82 -12.51 -18.23
CA PHE A 64 -4.85 -12.81 -16.80
C PHE A 64 -6.28 -13.06 -16.30
N ASP A 65 -6.40 -13.88 -15.27
CA ASP A 65 -7.66 -14.20 -14.60
C ASP A 65 -8.00 -13.15 -13.54
N ILE A 66 -6.97 -12.72 -12.80
CA ILE A 66 -7.08 -11.75 -11.70
C ILE A 66 -6.13 -10.58 -11.94
N VAL A 67 -6.61 -9.38 -11.62
CA VAL A 67 -5.79 -8.17 -11.48
C VAL A 67 -5.73 -7.79 -10.00
N HIS A 68 -4.55 -7.89 -9.40
CA HIS A 68 -4.30 -7.54 -8.00
C HIS A 68 -3.57 -6.20 -7.90
N ILE A 69 -4.28 -5.18 -7.41
CA ILE A 69 -3.80 -3.80 -7.35
C ILE A 69 -3.38 -3.45 -5.92
N PHE A 70 -2.23 -2.79 -5.77
CA PHE A 70 -1.69 -2.38 -4.49
C PHE A 70 -1.82 -0.86 -4.28
N ASN A 71 -1.93 -0.46 -3.01
CA ASN A 71 -1.78 0.91 -2.54
C ASN A 71 -2.83 1.91 -3.07
N ILE A 72 -3.95 2.06 -2.35
CA ILE A 72 -5.02 3.02 -2.67
C ILE A 72 -4.66 4.48 -2.30
N GLN A 73 -3.54 4.73 -1.63
CA GLN A 73 -3.13 6.11 -1.29
C GLN A 73 -2.77 6.92 -2.54
N ARG A 74 -2.43 6.25 -3.65
CA ARG A 74 -2.28 6.86 -4.99
C ARG A 74 -3.60 6.69 -5.77
N LEU A 75 -4.67 7.23 -5.19
CA LEU A 75 -6.05 6.95 -5.62
C LEU A 75 -6.29 7.12 -7.13
N SER A 76 -5.71 8.15 -7.76
CA SER A 76 -5.86 8.39 -9.20
C SER A 76 -5.31 7.23 -10.04
N GLU A 77 -4.17 6.66 -9.65
CA GLU A 77 -3.55 5.52 -10.33
C GLU A 77 -4.37 4.25 -10.08
N THR A 78 -4.71 3.99 -8.82
CA THR A 78 -5.55 2.84 -8.44
C THR A 78 -6.91 2.87 -9.14
N ALA A 79 -7.56 4.03 -9.18
CA ALA A 79 -8.86 4.21 -9.83
C ALA A 79 -8.78 3.96 -11.33
N PHE A 80 -7.72 4.43 -11.98
CA PHE A 80 -7.46 4.13 -13.39
C PHE A 80 -7.37 2.62 -13.62
N PHE A 81 -6.55 1.91 -12.85
CA PHE A 81 -6.37 0.46 -13.03
C PHE A 81 -7.62 -0.35 -12.69
N VAL A 82 -8.38 0.06 -11.67
CA VAL A 82 -9.68 -0.56 -11.35
C VAL A 82 -10.67 -0.37 -12.50
N LYS A 83 -10.74 0.83 -13.10
CA LYS A 83 -11.59 1.09 -14.27
C LYS A 83 -11.15 0.27 -15.48
N LEU A 84 -9.84 0.16 -15.71
CA LEU A 84 -9.28 -0.63 -16.80
C LEU A 84 -9.60 -2.13 -16.62
N ALA A 85 -9.37 -2.69 -15.44
CA ALA A 85 -9.71 -4.08 -15.15
C ALA A 85 -11.21 -4.35 -15.29
N LYS A 86 -12.07 -3.42 -14.85
CA LYS A 86 -13.52 -3.51 -15.06
C LYS A 86 -13.90 -3.50 -16.54
N LYS A 87 -13.30 -2.62 -17.35
CA LYS A 87 -13.53 -2.56 -18.81
C LYS A 87 -13.24 -3.90 -19.49
N HIS A 88 -12.24 -4.63 -18.99
CA HIS A 88 -11.84 -5.95 -19.48
C HIS A 88 -12.52 -7.11 -18.73
N ASN A 89 -13.58 -6.85 -17.94
CA ASN A 89 -14.33 -7.85 -17.18
C ASN A 89 -13.44 -8.76 -16.28
N LYS A 90 -12.34 -8.22 -15.76
CA LYS A 90 -11.42 -8.97 -14.90
C LYS A 90 -11.89 -9.00 -13.46
N LYS A 91 -11.51 -10.06 -12.74
CA LYS A 91 -11.64 -10.13 -11.29
C LYS A 91 -10.61 -9.21 -10.64
N ILE A 92 -11.07 -8.36 -9.74
CA ILE A 92 -10.27 -7.27 -9.16
C ILE A 92 -10.07 -7.54 -7.67
N VAL A 93 -8.82 -7.72 -7.30
CA VAL A 93 -8.39 -7.79 -5.90
C VAL A 93 -7.61 -6.51 -5.59
N ILE A 94 -7.85 -5.90 -4.43
CA ILE A 94 -7.07 -4.76 -3.97
C ILE A 94 -6.45 -5.02 -2.61
N SER A 95 -5.15 -4.76 -2.48
CA SER A 95 -4.47 -4.57 -1.20
C SER A 95 -4.35 -3.05 -0.94
N PRO A 96 -5.31 -2.44 -0.22
CA PRO A 96 -5.42 -0.99 -0.13
C PRO A 96 -4.23 -0.32 0.56
N ILE A 97 -3.69 -0.90 1.64
CA ILE A 97 -2.57 -0.32 2.41
C ILE A 97 -2.90 1.13 2.82
N TYR A 98 -4.11 1.32 3.33
CA TYR A 98 -4.62 2.60 3.75
C TYR A 98 -4.39 2.82 5.24
N ALA A 99 -4.00 4.04 5.58
CA ALA A 99 -4.00 4.51 6.95
C ALA A 99 -4.59 5.93 6.97
N ASP A 100 -5.56 6.16 7.86
CA ASP A 100 -6.13 7.49 8.04
C ASP A 100 -5.14 8.37 8.80
N PHE A 101 -4.74 9.46 8.17
CA PHE A 101 -3.85 10.46 8.75
C PHE A 101 -4.57 11.74 9.16
N SER A 102 -5.90 11.76 9.11
CA SER A 102 -6.70 12.95 9.42
C SER A 102 -6.39 13.53 10.81
N GLU A 103 -6.24 12.67 11.81
CA GLU A 103 -5.92 13.08 13.18
C GLU A 103 -4.48 13.59 13.31
N LEU A 104 -3.53 12.91 12.67
CA LEU A 104 -2.13 13.32 12.65
C LEU A 104 -1.95 14.66 11.94
N GLU A 105 -2.64 14.89 10.83
CA GLU A 105 -2.60 16.18 10.13
C GLU A 105 -3.22 17.31 10.95
N LYS A 106 -4.29 17.04 11.72
CA LYS A 106 -4.89 18.03 12.63
C LYS A 106 -3.93 18.45 13.73
N ARG A 107 -3.14 17.53 14.27
CA ARG A 107 -2.25 17.80 15.43
C ARG A 107 -0.84 18.21 15.00
N GLY A 108 -0.23 17.51 14.05
CA GLY A 108 1.22 17.57 13.77
C GLY A 108 1.71 18.53 12.68
N ARG A 109 0.85 19.08 11.81
CA ARG A 109 1.32 19.94 10.69
C ARG A 109 1.35 21.43 10.99
N SER A 110 2.27 22.12 10.30
CA SER A 110 2.45 23.58 10.35
C SER A 110 1.14 24.36 10.15
N ILE A 111 1.04 25.52 10.81
CA ILE A 111 -0.14 26.40 10.76
C ILE A 111 -0.47 26.80 9.30
N TYR A 112 0.55 27.03 8.47
CA TYR A 112 0.40 27.40 7.06
C TYR A 112 -0.21 26.27 6.22
N TYR A 113 0.20 25.02 6.48
CA TYR A 113 -0.37 23.85 5.82
C TYR A 113 -1.87 23.68 6.17
N LYS A 114 -2.22 23.91 7.45
CA LYS A 114 -3.61 23.86 7.93
C LYS A 114 -4.48 24.94 7.28
N LEU A 115 -3.93 26.15 7.08
CA LEU A 115 -4.63 27.25 6.40
C LEU A 115 -4.88 26.94 4.92
N ILE A 116 -3.87 26.50 4.18
CA ILE A 116 -4.00 26.16 2.75
C ILE A 116 -5.03 25.04 2.57
N LYS A 117 -5.00 23.99 3.40
CA LYS A 117 -5.93 22.86 3.30
C LYS A 117 -7.38 23.22 3.65
N LYS A 118 -7.62 24.25 4.48
CA LYS A 118 -8.97 24.76 4.76
C LYS A 118 -9.58 25.47 3.56
N ILE A 119 -8.74 26.12 2.75
CA ILE A 119 -9.18 26.96 1.62
C ILE A 119 -9.23 26.15 0.32
N LEU A 120 -8.32 25.20 0.13
CA LEU A 120 -8.24 24.39 -1.09
C LEU A 120 -9.09 23.11 -0.98
N PRO A 121 -10.01 22.85 -1.93
CA PRO A 121 -10.69 21.57 -2.05
C PRO A 121 -9.70 20.40 -2.09
N LYS A 122 -9.99 19.29 -1.39
CA LYS A 122 -9.15 18.07 -1.34
C LYS A 122 -8.66 17.63 -2.73
N ASN A 123 -9.52 17.76 -3.74
CA ASN A 123 -9.21 17.42 -5.13
C ASN A 123 -8.04 18.20 -5.71
N ILE A 124 -8.00 19.52 -5.51
CA ILE A 124 -6.93 20.38 -6.05
C ILE A 124 -5.60 20.00 -5.42
N PHE A 125 -5.61 19.74 -4.11
CA PHE A 125 -4.42 19.32 -3.40
C PHE A 125 -3.89 17.95 -3.85
N ASN A 126 -4.79 16.99 -4.10
CA ASN A 126 -4.41 15.68 -4.65
C ASN A 126 -3.92 15.77 -6.10
N LEU A 127 -4.57 16.59 -6.93
CA LEU A 127 -4.12 16.87 -8.29
C LEU A 127 -2.72 17.47 -8.30
N ALA A 128 -2.43 18.46 -7.43
CA ALA A 128 -1.10 19.05 -7.33
C ALA A 128 -0.03 18.01 -6.94
N LYS A 129 -0.35 17.10 -6.00
CA LYS A 129 0.53 15.99 -5.65
C LYS A 129 0.77 15.04 -6.82
N ASP A 130 -0.27 14.71 -7.59
CA ASP A 130 -0.15 13.82 -8.74
C ASP A 130 0.65 14.47 -9.87
N ILE A 131 0.44 15.77 -10.15
CA ILE A 131 1.25 16.53 -11.10
C ILE A 131 2.72 16.49 -10.68
N LYS A 132 3.03 16.76 -9.41
CA LYS A 132 4.40 16.68 -8.90
C LYS A 132 5.02 15.29 -9.09
N ARG A 133 4.25 14.22 -8.89
CA ARG A 133 4.74 12.85 -9.13
C ARG A 133 5.04 12.62 -10.60
N VAL A 134 4.16 13.09 -11.50
CA VAL A 134 4.35 13.00 -12.95
C VAL A 134 5.59 13.78 -13.40
N THR A 135 5.77 15.01 -12.92
CA THR A 135 6.95 15.83 -13.27
C THR A 135 8.25 15.22 -12.76
N ASN A 136 8.20 14.52 -11.62
CA ASN A 136 9.34 13.78 -11.06
C ASN A 136 9.54 12.40 -11.71
N GLY A 137 8.76 12.04 -12.74
CA GLY A 137 8.87 10.75 -13.42
C GLY A 137 8.30 9.56 -12.64
N LEU A 138 7.70 9.78 -11.47
CA LEU A 138 7.18 8.74 -10.56
C LEU A 138 5.77 8.25 -10.92
N SER A 139 5.11 8.85 -11.91
CA SER A 139 3.72 8.55 -12.29
C SER A 139 3.48 8.84 -13.78
N TYR A 140 2.31 8.47 -14.30
CA TYR A 140 1.93 8.67 -15.69
C TYR A 140 0.87 9.78 -15.82
N LYS A 141 1.02 10.64 -16.84
CA LYS A 141 0.08 11.73 -17.14
C LYS A 141 -1.38 11.27 -17.29
N THR A 142 -1.58 10.05 -17.81
CA THR A 142 -2.93 9.49 -18.04
C THR A 142 -3.74 9.35 -16.75
N PHE A 143 -3.11 9.25 -15.58
CA PHE A 143 -3.80 9.14 -14.31
C PHE A 143 -4.39 10.47 -13.83
N LEU A 144 -3.88 11.61 -14.32
CA LEU A 144 -4.35 12.93 -13.89
C LEU A 144 -5.84 13.15 -14.20
N LYS A 145 -6.37 12.50 -15.25
CA LYS A 145 -7.79 12.57 -15.62
C LYS A 145 -8.74 12.05 -14.53
N GLU A 146 -8.23 11.25 -13.60
CA GLU A 146 -9.03 10.69 -12.50
C GLU A 146 -9.34 11.74 -11.41
N ASN A 147 -8.54 12.81 -11.32
CA ASN A 147 -8.72 13.89 -10.35
C ASN A 147 -9.93 14.81 -10.63
N ILE A 148 -10.63 14.62 -11.74
CA ILE A 148 -11.85 15.39 -12.08
C ILE A 148 -12.98 15.10 -11.07
N HIS A 149 -12.98 13.92 -10.45
CA HIS A 149 -14.00 13.51 -9.50
C HIS A 149 -13.67 13.93 -8.06
N ASN A 150 -14.70 14.19 -7.25
CA ASN A 150 -14.55 14.33 -5.79
C ASN A 150 -13.82 13.11 -5.21
N PHE A 151 -12.79 13.34 -4.40
CA PHE A 151 -11.96 12.29 -3.80
C PHE A 151 -12.79 11.21 -3.09
N ASP A 152 -13.72 11.59 -2.23
CA ASP A 152 -14.51 10.64 -1.44
C ASP A 152 -15.43 9.80 -2.36
N LYS A 153 -15.96 10.43 -3.43
CA LYS A 153 -16.74 9.75 -4.47
C LYS A 153 -15.88 8.79 -5.29
N LEU A 154 -14.67 9.18 -5.68
CA LEU A 154 -13.74 8.34 -6.42
C LEU A 154 -13.28 7.16 -5.56
N PHE A 155 -12.91 7.42 -4.31
CA PHE A 155 -12.48 6.41 -3.34
C PHE A 155 -13.56 5.34 -3.14
N LYS A 156 -14.82 5.77 -2.88
CA LYS A 156 -15.97 4.87 -2.77
C LYS A 156 -16.20 4.09 -4.07
N LYS A 157 -16.15 4.75 -5.23
CA LYS A 157 -16.35 4.09 -6.54
C LYS A 157 -15.28 3.03 -6.82
N THR A 158 -14.02 3.34 -6.51
CA THR A 158 -12.87 2.45 -6.68
C THR A 158 -13.02 1.20 -5.81
N LEU A 159 -13.28 1.36 -4.50
CA LEU A 159 -13.43 0.21 -3.60
C LEU A 159 -14.64 -0.65 -3.96
N ASN A 160 -15.79 -0.04 -4.27
CA ASN A 160 -16.98 -0.80 -4.66
C ASN A 160 -16.86 -1.50 -6.01
N ALA A 161 -15.86 -1.14 -6.81
CA ALA A 161 -15.56 -1.81 -8.05
C ALA A 161 -14.69 -3.07 -7.86
N CYS A 162 -14.06 -3.27 -6.72
CA CYS A 162 -13.27 -4.47 -6.44
C CYS A 162 -14.16 -5.65 -6.03
N ASP A 163 -13.76 -6.86 -6.45
CA ASP A 163 -14.38 -8.11 -6.02
C ASP A 163 -13.92 -8.49 -4.61
N PHE A 164 -12.64 -8.27 -4.28
CA PHE A 164 -12.08 -8.47 -2.94
C PHE A 164 -11.19 -7.32 -2.50
N ILE A 165 -11.26 -6.99 -1.21
CA ILE A 165 -10.50 -5.92 -0.56
C ILE A 165 -9.73 -6.55 0.61
N LEU A 166 -8.39 -6.49 0.56
CA LEU A 166 -7.48 -7.22 1.44
C LEU A 166 -6.68 -6.26 2.33
N PRO A 167 -7.29 -5.62 3.34
CA PRO A 167 -6.57 -4.77 4.27
C PRO A 167 -5.64 -5.59 5.16
N ASN A 168 -4.56 -4.94 5.62
CA ASN A 168 -3.52 -5.57 6.42
C ASN A 168 -3.86 -5.63 7.92
N SER A 169 -4.93 -4.93 8.35
CA SER A 169 -5.33 -4.86 9.75
C SER A 169 -6.83 -4.66 9.95
N ILE A 170 -7.29 -4.97 11.17
CA ILE A 170 -8.68 -4.70 11.59
C ILE A 170 -8.95 -3.18 11.60
N ALA A 171 -7.97 -2.36 12.01
CA ALA A 171 -8.11 -0.91 12.01
C ALA A 171 -8.34 -0.36 10.60
N GLU A 172 -7.58 -0.85 9.62
CA GLU A 172 -7.77 -0.51 8.21
C GLU A 172 -9.15 -0.97 7.70
N LYS A 173 -9.56 -2.21 8.00
CA LYS A 173 -10.92 -2.69 7.68
C LYS A 173 -12.01 -1.76 8.25
N ASN A 174 -11.88 -1.39 9.52
CA ASN A 174 -12.84 -0.52 10.20
C ASN A 174 -12.96 0.86 9.58
N TYR A 175 -11.87 1.36 8.99
CA TYR A 175 -11.91 2.58 8.19
C TYR A 175 -12.61 2.36 6.85
N LEU A 176 -12.19 1.31 6.11
CA LEU A 176 -12.65 1.06 4.75
C LEU A 176 -14.14 0.68 4.65
N LYS A 177 -14.71 0.02 5.67
CA LYS A 177 -16.12 -0.40 5.65
C LYS A 177 -17.10 0.76 5.42
N ASN A 178 -16.74 1.98 5.83
CA ASN A 178 -17.56 3.18 5.60
C ASN A 178 -17.67 3.58 4.11
N PHE A 179 -16.82 3.01 3.26
CA PHE A 179 -16.73 3.32 1.84
C PHE A 179 -17.12 2.13 0.94
N VAL A 180 -17.51 1.00 1.52
CA VAL A 180 -17.86 -0.23 0.78
C VAL A 180 -19.32 -0.56 1.04
N ALA A 181 -20.05 -0.93 0.00
CA ALA A 181 -21.48 -1.28 0.08
C ALA A 181 -21.72 -2.71 0.60
N ASP A 182 -20.74 -3.60 0.43
CA ASP A 182 -20.80 -5.00 0.85
C ASP A 182 -19.50 -5.35 1.60
N GLU A 183 -19.60 -5.43 2.92
CA GLU A 183 -18.48 -5.72 3.81
C GLU A 183 -17.94 -7.15 3.64
N SER A 184 -18.72 -8.10 3.08
CA SER A 184 -18.27 -9.48 2.90
C SER A 184 -17.07 -9.60 1.95
N ARG A 185 -16.88 -8.60 1.08
CA ARG A 185 -15.72 -8.46 0.19
C ARG A 185 -14.44 -8.06 0.92
N ILE A 186 -14.53 -7.59 2.18
CA ILE A 186 -13.36 -7.15 2.96
C ILE A 186 -12.85 -8.30 3.83
N LYS A 187 -11.68 -8.83 3.48
CA LYS A 187 -11.00 -9.88 4.23
C LYS A 187 -9.65 -9.39 4.75
N VAL A 188 -9.51 -9.29 6.07
CA VAL A 188 -8.25 -8.86 6.68
C VAL A 188 -7.20 -9.96 6.48
N ILE A 189 -6.08 -9.62 5.82
CA ILE A 189 -4.92 -10.48 5.64
C ILE A 189 -3.72 -9.78 6.28
N LYS A 190 -3.30 -10.25 7.46
CA LYS A 190 -2.15 -9.66 8.16
C LYS A 190 -0.88 -9.96 7.38
N ASN A 191 0.01 -8.97 7.26
CA ASN A 191 1.35 -9.21 6.73
C ASN A 191 2.14 -10.09 7.70
N GLY A 192 2.82 -11.10 7.17
CA GLY A 192 3.82 -11.88 7.88
C GLY A 192 5.19 -11.18 7.93
N VAL A 193 6.13 -11.82 8.61
CA VAL A 193 7.55 -11.49 8.60
C VAL A 193 8.30 -12.69 8.03
N ASP A 194 9.40 -12.44 7.31
CA ASP A 194 10.28 -13.52 6.86
C ASP A 194 11.02 -14.10 8.07
N GLU A 195 10.82 -15.40 8.34
CA GLU A 195 11.43 -16.09 9.47
C GLU A 195 12.96 -16.20 9.33
N ASN A 196 13.51 -16.17 8.10
CA ASN A 196 14.95 -16.20 7.89
C ASN A 196 15.64 -14.94 8.44
N LEU A 197 14.92 -13.80 8.49
CA LEU A 197 15.43 -12.59 9.14
C LEU A 197 15.61 -12.76 10.66
N LEU A 198 14.94 -13.75 11.26
CA LEU A 198 15.07 -14.07 12.68
C LEU A 198 16.27 -14.99 12.93
N SER A 199 16.59 -15.91 11.99
CA SER A 199 17.72 -16.84 12.10
C SER A 199 19.06 -16.18 11.81
N ASP A 200 19.15 -15.27 10.84
CA ASP A 200 20.39 -14.61 10.43
C ASP A 200 20.69 -13.33 11.26
N SER A 201 20.20 -13.28 12.51
CA SER A 201 20.28 -12.08 13.33
C SER A 201 21.66 -11.93 14.01
N MET A 202 22.16 -10.70 14.01
CA MET A 202 23.36 -10.32 14.77
C MET A 202 23.06 -10.38 16.27
N SER A 203 23.97 -10.94 17.06
CA SER A 203 23.82 -10.95 18.52
C SER A 203 23.86 -9.53 19.10
N ALA A 204 23.25 -9.33 20.27
CA ALA A 204 23.26 -8.03 20.94
C ALA A 204 24.69 -7.52 21.23
N LEU A 205 25.62 -8.43 21.57
CA LEU A 205 27.01 -8.09 21.84
C LEU A 205 27.74 -7.62 20.57
N GLU A 206 27.56 -8.35 19.46
CA GLU A 206 28.12 -7.96 18.16
C GLU A 206 27.56 -6.62 17.69
N PHE A 207 26.26 -6.38 17.89
CA PHE A 207 25.62 -5.11 17.58
C PHE A 207 26.24 -3.95 18.37
N LYS A 208 26.37 -4.10 19.70
CA LYS A 208 27.00 -3.08 20.56
C LYS A 208 28.44 -2.81 20.13
N LYS A 209 29.22 -3.86 19.84
CA LYS A 209 30.62 -3.74 19.39
C LYS A 209 30.72 -3.02 18.04
N LYS A 210 29.90 -3.41 17.06
CA LYS A 210 29.89 -2.84 15.70
C LYS A 210 29.53 -1.35 15.72
N TYR A 211 28.51 -0.97 16.48
CA TYR A 211 28.01 0.41 16.54
C TYR A 211 28.58 1.22 17.71
N LYS A 212 29.58 0.69 18.42
CA LYS A 212 30.26 1.35 19.56
C LYS A 212 29.28 1.86 20.64
N ILE A 213 28.27 1.05 20.95
CA ILE A 213 27.28 1.37 21.97
C ILE A 213 27.84 1.00 23.34
N ASN A 214 28.27 2.01 24.09
CA ASN A 214 28.90 1.85 25.40
C ASN A 214 27.89 1.84 26.57
N PHE A 215 26.59 1.93 26.28
CA PHE A 215 25.54 1.90 27.29
C PHE A 215 25.06 0.48 27.53
N ASP A 216 24.89 0.10 28.79
CA ASP A 216 24.33 -1.20 29.16
C ASP A 216 22.86 -1.31 28.81
N LYS A 217 22.12 -0.21 28.94
CA LYS A 217 20.71 -0.09 28.57
C LYS A 217 20.56 0.95 27.48
N PHE A 218 19.89 0.60 26.39
CA PHE A 218 19.54 1.51 25.31
C PHE A 218 18.24 1.07 24.65
N VAL A 219 17.59 2.00 23.95
CA VAL A 219 16.42 1.72 23.11
C VAL A 219 16.80 1.93 21.65
N LEU A 220 16.52 0.95 20.79
CA LEU A 220 16.72 1.05 19.35
C LEU A 220 15.42 1.49 18.66
N CYS A 221 15.45 2.62 17.96
CA CYS A 221 14.34 3.08 17.13
C CYS A 221 14.62 2.82 15.64
N VAL A 222 13.93 1.85 15.06
CA VAL A 222 14.02 1.54 13.62
C VAL A 222 12.80 2.11 12.90
N ALA A 223 12.94 3.32 12.39
CA ALA A 223 11.86 4.00 11.67
C ALA A 223 12.41 5.06 10.71
N ARG A 224 11.64 5.37 9.66
CA ARG A 224 11.90 6.55 8.84
C ARG A 224 11.74 7.81 9.70
N ILE A 225 12.57 8.81 9.42
CA ILE A 225 12.42 10.15 10.02
C ILE A 225 11.24 10.83 9.35
N ASP A 226 10.05 10.64 9.92
CA ASP A 226 8.82 11.23 9.43
C ASP A 226 7.81 11.52 10.56
N GLU A 227 6.85 12.40 10.29
CA GLU A 227 5.84 12.86 11.26
C GLU A 227 5.03 11.71 11.87
N ARG A 228 4.71 10.66 11.10
CA ARG A 228 3.93 9.50 11.61
C ARG A 228 4.68 8.69 12.63
N LYS A 229 6.01 8.68 12.53
CA LYS A 229 6.88 7.94 13.44
C LYS A 229 7.19 8.71 14.71
N ASN A 230 6.75 9.98 14.78
CA ASN A 230 6.86 10.83 15.96
C ASN A 230 8.29 10.94 16.52
N ILE A 231 9.29 10.82 15.64
CA ILE A 231 10.71 10.75 16.01
C ILE A 231 11.16 12.02 16.75
N LEU A 232 10.60 13.19 16.39
CA LEU A 232 10.92 14.44 17.06
C LEU A 232 10.58 14.41 18.56
N ASN A 233 9.41 13.88 18.93
CA ASN A 233 9.04 13.81 20.34
C ASN A 233 9.82 12.72 21.09
N LEU A 234 10.23 11.65 20.39
CA LEU A 234 11.17 10.68 20.96
C LEU A 234 12.52 11.35 21.29
N LEU A 235 13.06 12.18 20.39
CA LEU A 235 14.29 12.93 20.63
C LEU A 235 14.16 13.97 21.76
N LYS A 236 13.02 14.65 21.85
CA LYS A 236 12.76 15.60 22.95
C LYS A 236 12.71 14.90 24.30
N ALA A 237 12.01 13.77 24.37
CA ALA A 237 11.95 12.97 25.60
C ALA A 237 13.34 12.51 26.07
N THR A 238 14.28 12.28 25.14
CA THR A 238 15.67 11.96 25.51
C THR A 238 16.52 13.17 25.92
N ALA A 239 16.08 14.39 25.60
CA ALA A 239 16.77 15.62 25.96
C ALA A 239 16.36 16.14 27.34
N ASP A 240 15.13 15.85 27.79
CA ASP A 240 14.61 16.26 29.10
C ASP A 240 15.24 15.46 30.28
N ASP A 241 16.03 14.43 29.98
CA ASP A 241 16.79 13.60 30.95
C ASP A 241 18.24 14.08 31.17
N TRP A 242 18.61 15.31 30.76
CA TRP A 242 19.95 15.91 30.93
C TRP A 242 19.93 17.22 31.71
#